data_AF-A0A6L5GP53-F1
#
_entry.id   AF-A0A6L5GP53-F1
#
_cell.length_a   1.000
_cell.length_b   1.000
_cell.length_c   1.000
_cell.angle_alpha   90.00
_cell.angle_beta   90.00
_cell.angle_gamma   90.00
#
_symmetry.space_group_name_H-M   'P 1'
#
loop_
_entity.id
_entity.type
_entity.pdbx_description
1 polymer ?
#
loop_
_entity_poly.entity_id
_entity_poly.type
_entity_poly.pdbx_seq_one_letter_code
_entity_poly.pdbx_strand_id
1 'polypeptide(L)'
;MIKVHVLPMHGHSAGMTAVKVGGQERYLLIAGDAGYGRPSWERQVLPGVEWNRKETAKSLKRLRAFALDPHCEAVLMTHDREETKDVFVL
;
A
#
# COMPACT_ATOMS: atom_id res chain seq x y z
N MET A 1 8.38 13.12 -15.23
CA MET A 1 8.31 11.84 -15.97
C MET A 1 7.69 10.80 -15.06
N ILE A 2 6.58 10.18 -15.46
CA ILE A 2 5.94 9.12 -14.68
C ILE A 2 6.82 7.87 -14.74
N LYS A 3 7.07 7.27 -13.58
CA LYS A 3 7.77 6.00 -13.45
C LYS A 3 6.88 4.98 -12.75
N VAL A 4 7.15 3.71 -13.01
CA VAL A 4 6.49 2.58 -12.37
C VAL A 4 7.56 1.76 -11.66
N HIS A 5 7.41 1.58 -10.36
CA HIS A 5 8.32 0.79 -9.53
C HIS A 5 7.55 -0.33 -8.84
N VAL A 6 8.08 -1.55 -8.95
CA VAL A 6 7.59 -2.69 -8.16
C VAL A 6 8.37 -2.72 -6.85
N LEU A 7 7.64 -2.76 -5.74
CA LEU A 7 8.19 -2.72 -4.39
C LEU A 7 7.84 -4.03 -3.67
N PRO A 8 8.81 -4.71 -3.03
CA PRO A 8 8.51 -5.88 -2.22
C PRO A 8 7.65 -5.49 -1.02
N MET A 9 6.57 -6.21 -0.76
CA MET A 9 5.65 -6.03 0.38
C MET A 9 5.24 -7.38 0.95
N HIS A 10 6.23 -8.22 1.25
CA HIS A 10 6.05 -9.57 1.76
C HIS A 10 5.16 -9.63 3.00
N GLY A 11 4.50 -10.76 3.21
CA GLY A 11 3.67 -11.01 4.40
C GLY A 11 2.40 -11.74 4.06
N HIS A 12 1.52 -11.11 3.28
CA HIS A 12 0.30 -11.76 2.79
C HIS A 12 0.62 -13.03 1.97
N SER A 13 1.57 -12.91 1.05
CA SER A 13 2.24 -14.03 0.41
C SER A 13 3.76 -13.82 0.43
N ALA A 14 4.53 -14.87 0.13
CA ALA A 14 5.98 -14.76 -0.02
C ALA A 14 6.39 -13.81 -1.15
N GLY A 15 5.59 -13.73 -2.22
CA GLY A 15 5.85 -12.89 -3.40
C GLY A 15 5.07 -11.58 -3.44
N MET A 16 4.44 -11.16 -2.34
CA MET A 16 3.60 -9.96 -2.33
C MET A 16 4.40 -8.70 -2.71
N THR A 17 3.88 -7.93 -3.64
CA THR A 17 4.48 -6.68 -4.14
C THR A 17 3.45 -5.58 -4.28
N ALA A 18 3.88 -4.33 -4.04
CA ALA A 18 3.12 -3.14 -4.39
C ALA A 18 3.68 -2.47 -5.64
N VAL A 19 2.88 -1.61 -6.28
CA VAL A 19 3.28 -0.82 -7.44
C VAL A 19 3.21 0.67 -7.10
N LYS A 20 4.34 1.36 -7.15
CA LYS A 20 4.40 2.82 -7.03
C LYS A 20 4.38 3.44 -8.42
N VAL A 21 3.39 4.28 -8.70
CA VAL A 21 3.19 4.95 -9.99
C VAL A 21 3.29 6.45 -9.77
N GLY A 22 4.15 7.15 -10.51
CA GLY A 22 4.25 8.62 -10.45
C GLY A 22 5.69 9.12 -10.47
N GLY A 23 5.86 10.37 -10.01
CA GLY A 23 7.13 11.08 -9.96
C GLY A 23 7.56 11.44 -8.53
N GLN A 24 8.44 12.44 -8.42
CA GLN A 24 8.87 12.99 -7.13
C GLN A 24 7.81 13.89 -6.51
N GLU A 25 7.12 14.70 -7.32
CA GLU A 25 6.12 15.65 -6.85
C GLU A 25 4.86 14.96 -6.32
N ARG A 26 4.38 13.95 -7.07
CA ARG A 26 3.17 13.18 -6.75
C ARG A 26 3.32 11.76 -7.22
N TYR A 27 2.78 10.84 -6.43
CA TYR A 27 2.67 9.44 -6.79
C TYR A 27 1.50 8.77 -6.08
N LEU A 28 1.12 7.59 -6.55
CA LEU A 28 0.21 6.68 -5.85
C LEU A 28 0.91 5.35 -5.60
N LEU A 29 0.43 4.62 -4.58
CA LEU A 29 0.85 3.26 -4.29
C LEU A 29 -0.34 2.30 -4.43
N ILE A 30 -0.27 1.37 -5.37
CA ILE A 30 -1.19 0.23 -5.44
C ILE A 30 -0.60 -0.89 -4.57
N ALA A 31 -1.13 -1.03 -3.36
CA ALA A 31 -0.63 -1.92 -2.32
C ALA A 31 -1.21 -3.34 -2.39
N GLY A 32 -2.27 -3.57 -3.16
CA GLY A 32 -2.95 -4.86 -3.25
C GLY A 32 -3.34 -5.38 -1.87
N ASP A 33 -3.00 -6.64 -1.58
CA ASP A 33 -3.33 -7.34 -0.32
C ASP A 33 -2.26 -7.18 0.78
N ALA A 34 -1.31 -6.23 0.62
CA ALA A 34 -0.29 -5.96 1.63
C ALA A 34 -0.93 -5.40 2.91
N GLY A 35 -2.11 -4.81 2.78
CA GLY A 35 -3.09 -4.48 3.81
C GLY A 35 -4.50 -4.58 3.20
N TYR A 36 -5.54 -4.57 4.02
CA TYR A 36 -6.92 -4.74 3.54
C TYR A 36 -7.70 -3.43 3.45
N GLY A 37 -7.18 -2.32 3.95
CA GLY A 37 -7.83 -1.01 3.87
C GLY A 37 -7.23 -0.03 4.87
N ARG A 38 -7.80 1.18 4.98
CA ARG A 38 -7.32 2.24 5.90
C ARG A 38 -6.90 1.72 7.29
N PRO A 39 -7.65 0.83 7.98
CA PRO A 39 -7.24 0.32 9.28
C PRO A 39 -5.88 -0.40 9.30
N SER A 40 -5.46 -0.99 8.17
CA SER A 40 -4.20 -1.71 8.06
C SER A 40 -3.00 -0.78 8.17
N TRP A 41 -3.00 0.40 7.55
CA TRP A 41 -1.88 1.33 7.74
C TRP A 41 -2.10 2.27 8.93
N GLU A 42 -3.33 2.70 9.20
CA GLU A 42 -3.63 3.68 10.25
C GLU A 42 -3.44 3.07 11.65
N ARG A 43 -4.05 1.90 11.88
CA ARG A 43 -4.09 1.23 13.19
C ARG A 43 -3.28 -0.07 13.22
N GLN A 44 -2.60 -0.40 12.12
CA GLN A 44 -1.78 -1.61 12.00
C GLN A 44 -2.61 -2.90 12.17
N VAL A 45 -3.87 -2.88 11.74
CA VAL A 45 -4.75 -4.06 11.73
C VAL A 45 -4.26 -5.04 10.67
N LEU A 46 -3.80 -6.21 11.12
CA LEU A 46 -3.29 -7.27 10.26
C LEU A 46 -4.42 -7.93 9.46
N PRO A 47 -4.16 -8.28 8.18
CA PRO A 47 -4.99 -9.22 7.43
C PRO A 47 -5.23 -10.52 8.19
N GLY A 48 -6.42 -11.10 8.03
CA GLY A 48 -6.73 -12.41 8.59
C GLY A 48 -6.02 -13.58 7.88
N VAL A 49 -5.65 -13.37 6.61
CA VAL A 49 -4.93 -14.34 5.77
C VAL A 49 -3.52 -13.81 5.50
N GLU A 50 -2.51 -14.54 5.95
CA GLU A 50 -1.11 -14.18 5.77
C GLU A 50 -0.19 -15.42 5.74
N TRP A 51 0.86 -15.35 4.91
CA TRP A 51 1.95 -16.32 4.88
C TRP A 51 2.93 -16.12 6.04
N ASN A 52 3.26 -14.87 6.37
CA ASN A 52 4.21 -14.53 7.43
C ASN A 52 3.84 -13.25 8.16
N ARG A 53 3.31 -13.41 9.37
CA ARG A 53 2.88 -12.32 10.26
C ARG A 53 3.91 -11.25 10.54
N LYS A 54 5.18 -11.63 10.71
CA LYS A 54 6.26 -10.67 11.02
C LYS A 54 6.54 -9.79 9.81
N GLU A 55 6.54 -10.38 8.61
CA GLU A 55 6.72 -9.63 7.37
C GLU A 55 5.48 -8.78 7.05
N THR A 56 4.27 -9.28 7.28
CA THR A 56 3.04 -8.50 7.14
C THR A 56 3.10 -7.24 8.01
N ALA A 57 3.46 -7.38 9.29
CA ALA A 57 3.60 -6.24 10.20
C ALA A 57 4.66 -5.22 9.73
N LYS A 58 5.76 -5.66 9.10
CA LYS A 58 6.76 -4.76 8.50
C LYS A 58 6.19 -4.04 7.28
N SER A 59 5.46 -4.76 6.42
CA SER A 59 4.79 -4.18 5.25
C SER A 59 3.72 -3.16 5.65
N LEU A 60 2.93 -3.40 6.70
CA LEU A 60 1.97 -2.42 7.22
C LEU A 60 2.63 -1.14 7.76
N LYS A 61 3.80 -1.25 8.38
CA LYS A 61 4.58 -0.07 8.78
C LYS A 61 5.06 0.72 7.57
N ARG A 62 5.48 0.04 6.50
CA ARG A 62 5.85 0.69 5.23
C ARG A 62 4.66 1.35 4.55
N LEU A 63 3.49 0.70 4.53
CA LEU A 63 2.25 1.32 4.04
C LEU A 63 1.92 2.60 4.79
N ARG A 64 2.08 2.62 6.12
CA ARG A 64 1.89 3.83 6.93
C ARG A 64 2.87 4.93 6.54
N ALA A 65 4.13 4.60 6.28
CA ALA A 65 5.11 5.59 5.82
C ALA A 65 4.72 6.20 4.47
N PHE A 66 4.23 5.39 3.52
CA PHE A 66 3.70 5.89 2.25
C PHE A 66 2.43 6.73 2.44
N ALA A 67 1.48 6.29 3.28
CA ALA A 67 0.23 6.99 3.51
C ALA A 67 0.41 8.36 4.21
N LEU A 68 1.54 8.56 4.90
CA LEU A 68 1.89 9.81 5.58
C LEU A 68 2.88 10.67 4.78
N ASP A 69 3.36 10.21 3.62
CA ASP A 69 4.21 11.00 2.74
C ASP A 69 3.36 12.07 2.05
N PRO A 70 3.68 13.38 2.17
CA PRO A 70 2.91 14.45 1.55
C PRO A 70 2.89 14.40 0.01
N HIS A 71 3.79 13.64 -0.62
CA HIS A 71 3.81 13.42 -2.07
C HIS A 71 2.98 12.18 -2.49
N CYS A 72 2.50 11.38 -1.55
CA CYS A 72 1.67 10.21 -1.82
C CYS A 72 0.19 10.62 -1.86
N GLU A 73 -0.39 10.62 -3.05
CA GLU A 73 -1.79 10.97 -3.27
C GLU A 73 -2.75 9.91 -2.70
N ALA A 74 -2.36 8.63 -2.73
CA ALA A 74 -3.14 7.54 -2.16
C ALA A 74 -2.33 6.24 -2.00
N VAL A 75 -2.74 5.44 -1.01
CA VAL A 75 -2.35 4.03 -0.85
C VAL A 75 -3.58 3.17 -1.07
N LEU A 76 -3.68 2.54 -2.24
CA LEU A 76 -4.82 1.76 -2.70
C LEU A 76 -4.66 0.29 -2.32
N MET A 77 -5.52 -0.22 -1.45
CA MET A 77 -5.57 -1.63 -1.04
C MET A 77 -6.81 -2.30 -1.62
N THR A 78 -6.71 -3.58 -1.99
CA THR A 78 -7.74 -4.31 -2.75
C THR A 78 -9.12 -4.32 -2.07
N HIS A 79 -9.13 -4.38 -0.74
CA HIS A 79 -10.34 -4.56 0.06
C HIS A 79 -10.78 -3.29 0.80
N ASP A 80 -10.20 -2.13 0.47
CA ASP A 80 -10.59 -0.88 1.09
C ASP A 80 -11.98 -0.45 0.59
N ARG A 81 -12.93 -0.33 1.52
CA ARG A 81 -14.30 0.07 1.23
C ARG A 81 -14.53 1.58 1.42
N GLU A 82 -13.55 2.27 1.99
CA GLU A 82 -13.64 3.71 2.27
C GLU A 82 -13.05 4.56 1.13
N GLU A 83 -12.19 3.98 0.29
CA GLU A 83 -11.72 4.64 -0.92
C GLU A 83 -12.84 4.65 -1.98
N THR A 84 -13.14 5.83 -2.49
CA THR A 84 -14.26 6.09 -3.42
C THR A 84 -13.83 6.85 -4.67
N LYS A 85 -12.55 7.22 -4.75
CA LYS A 85 -12.01 7.96 -5.90
C LYS A 85 -11.67 7.00 -7.03
N ASP A 86 -12.32 7.20 -8.17
CA ASP A 86 -12.13 6.35 -9.35
C ASP A 86 -10.98 6.81 -10.27
N VAL A 87 -10.52 8.07 -10.14
CA VAL A 87 -9.50 8.66 -11.02
C VAL A 87 -8.47 9.46 -10.23
N PHE A 88 -7.19 9.17 -10.48
CA PHE A 88 -6.04 9.91 -9.93
C PHE A 88 -5.26 10.60 -11.06
N VAL A 89 -4.90 11.86 -10.85
CA VAL A 89 -4.06 12.64 -11.77
C VAL A 89 -2.76 12.95 -11.05
N LEU A 90 -1.64 12.48 -11.61
CA LEU A 90 -0.30 12.52 -11.02
C LEU A 90 0.66 13.40 -11.82
#